data_AF-A0A1W4X588-F1
#
_entry.id   AF-A0A1W4X588-F1
#
_cell.length_a   1.000
_cell.length_b   1.000
_cell.length_c   1.000
_cell.angle_alpha   90.00
_cell.angle_beta   90.00
_cell.angle_gamma   90.00
#
_symmetry.space_group_name_H-M   'P 1'
#
loop_
_entity.id
_entity.type
_entity.pdbx_description
1 polymer ?
#
loop_
_entity_poly.entity_id
_entity_poly.type
_entity_poly.pdbx_seq_one_letter_code
_entity_poly.pdbx_strand_id
1 'polypeptide(L)'
;MFVCSVFVPLCSEHVPGAVPACRGLCEEVHNSCQAAIAKAGLTWPAELNCSRFPEPPDLCMQQPPENGIENTLKIDHAPTDFLSAFAINPRRCPTNTVYKEGRCVKECTSQVLLKDTSKKVLYEVWTAVWSLTCLLITTFALLTFFIQPKRFRWPARPILYLALCGFIRSLVTVVQWIVGPLTCVANNIEKPTENLSCVCFALIIIYIDVAVCLWWSVFCFVWYLTAAKEWSTEAIENISTRLHALIWTLSMIPIINSLMYKNIESNKTFGFCFVSSSILIIFELCTITLGCALALMMSTALKNVRKALVCAGRSPYKLERLILRLSVISVGICVPLFVSLLCNFFDNFVVLLMKIAMQFLSAIFASLWVFSEKTFKSWNKVLKPVFRHKSQTVTKV
;
A
#
# COMPACT_ATOMS: atom_id res chain seq x y z
N MET A 1 18.13 -33.28 -4.64
CA MET A 1 17.13 -33.98 -3.81
C MET A 1 17.61 -34.11 -2.37
N PHE A 2 18.72 -34.83 -2.12
CA PHE A 2 19.24 -35.09 -0.76
C PHE A 2 19.48 -33.84 0.11
N VAL A 3 20.18 -32.81 -0.38
CA VAL A 3 20.44 -31.58 0.39
C VAL A 3 19.14 -30.89 0.83
N CYS A 4 18.14 -30.83 -0.05
CA CYS A 4 16.83 -30.25 0.28
C CYS A 4 16.10 -31.06 1.36
N SER A 5 16.16 -32.40 1.31
CA SER A 5 15.57 -33.25 2.35
C SER A 5 16.26 -33.14 3.72
N VAL A 6 17.51 -32.68 3.77
CA VAL A 6 18.23 -32.47 5.03
C VAL A 6 17.90 -31.11 5.65
N PHE A 7 17.91 -30.03 4.85
CA PHE A 7 17.71 -28.67 5.37
C PHE A 7 16.24 -28.22 5.38
N VAL A 8 15.39 -28.85 4.57
CA VAL A 8 13.96 -28.55 4.44
C VAL A 8 13.16 -29.87 4.40
N PRO A 9 13.09 -30.61 5.52
CA PRO A 9 12.43 -31.91 5.56
C PRO A 9 10.91 -31.81 5.42
N LEU A 10 10.27 -32.91 5.01
CA LEU A 10 8.83 -32.99 4.86
C LEU A 10 8.15 -33.08 6.24
N CYS A 11 7.18 -32.21 6.52
CA CYS A 11 6.32 -32.30 7.71
C CYS A 11 4.88 -32.60 7.26
N SER A 12 4.21 -33.55 7.92
CA SER A 12 2.81 -33.91 7.67
C SER A 12 2.07 -34.06 8.99
N GLU A 13 0.80 -33.66 9.04
CA GLU A 13 -0.06 -33.80 10.24
C GLU A 13 -0.23 -35.26 10.69
N HIS A 14 0.03 -36.21 9.79
CA HIS A 14 -0.10 -37.65 10.05
C HIS A 14 1.17 -38.29 10.63
N VAL A 15 2.25 -37.53 10.82
CA VAL A 15 3.55 -38.03 11.30
C VAL A 15 4.07 -37.13 12.43
N PRO A 16 4.47 -37.67 13.59
CA PRO A 16 5.05 -36.89 14.67
C PRO A 16 6.48 -36.46 14.31
N GLY A 17 6.61 -35.33 13.63
CA GLY A 17 7.89 -34.69 13.34
C GLY A 17 8.25 -34.62 11.85
N ALA A 18 9.42 -34.04 11.60
CA ALA A 18 9.97 -33.90 10.26
C ALA A 18 10.51 -35.25 9.76
N VAL A 19 10.12 -35.66 8.55
CA VAL A 19 10.60 -36.87 7.88
C VAL A 19 11.98 -36.58 7.27
N PRO A 20 13.06 -37.26 7.69
CA PRO A 20 14.41 -37.03 7.16
C PRO A 20 14.68 -37.85 5.88
N ALA A 21 15.83 -37.61 5.25
CA ALA A 21 16.37 -38.49 4.21
C ALA A 21 16.73 -39.87 4.79
N CYS A 22 16.60 -40.93 3.99
CA CYS A 22 17.12 -42.25 4.38
C CYS A 22 18.64 -42.32 4.28
N ARG A 23 19.27 -43.17 5.09
CA ARG A 23 20.72 -43.45 5.03
C ARG A 23 21.17 -43.91 3.65
N GLY A 24 20.45 -44.84 3.02
CA GLY A 24 20.80 -45.33 1.68
C GLY A 24 20.89 -44.22 0.64
N LEU A 25 19.98 -43.23 0.70
CA LEU A 25 20.02 -42.05 -0.19
C LEU A 25 21.23 -41.15 0.11
N CYS A 26 21.61 -41.01 1.39
CA CYS A 26 22.82 -40.27 1.77
C CYS A 26 24.09 -40.95 1.25
N GLU A 27 24.19 -42.27 1.42
CA GLU A 27 25.38 -43.04 1.02
C GLU A 27 25.57 -43.04 -0.49
N GLU A 28 24.49 -43.14 -1.27
CA GLU A 28 24.52 -43.02 -2.72
C GLU A 28 25.07 -41.66 -3.17
N VAL A 29 24.61 -40.57 -2.53
CA VAL A 29 25.06 -39.20 -2.84
C VAL A 29 26.48 -38.97 -2.35
N HIS A 30 26.85 -39.47 -1.17
CA HIS A 30 28.21 -39.40 -0.66
C HIS A 30 29.17 -40.10 -1.63
N ASN A 31 28.88 -41.33 -2.05
CA ASN A 31 29.73 -42.08 -2.97
C ASN A 31 29.87 -41.40 -4.34
N SER A 32 28.80 -40.77 -4.83
CA SER A 32 28.79 -40.08 -6.12
C SER A 32 29.50 -38.71 -6.07
N CYS A 33 29.44 -37.99 -4.95
CA CYS A 33 29.89 -36.60 -4.85
C CYS A 33 31.16 -36.39 -4.03
N GLN A 34 31.60 -37.35 -3.21
CA GLN A 34 32.76 -37.21 -2.32
C GLN A 34 34.04 -36.85 -3.08
N ALA A 35 34.28 -37.49 -4.23
CA ALA A 35 35.45 -37.22 -5.06
C ALA A 35 35.44 -35.78 -5.63
N ALA A 36 34.25 -35.27 -5.99
CA ALA A 36 34.10 -33.91 -6.49
C ALA A 36 34.32 -32.86 -5.40
N ILE A 37 33.80 -33.11 -4.20
CA ILE A 37 33.96 -32.23 -3.02
C ILE A 37 35.42 -32.17 -2.58
N ALA A 38 36.10 -33.31 -2.53
CA ALA A 38 37.54 -33.38 -2.23
C ALA A 38 38.38 -32.62 -3.27
N LYS A 39 38.04 -32.73 -4.56
CA LYS A 39 38.73 -32.00 -5.65
C LYS A 39 38.54 -30.48 -5.56
N ALA A 40 37.44 -30.02 -4.96
CA ALA A 40 37.18 -28.61 -4.68
C ALA A 40 37.89 -28.10 -3.40
N GLY A 41 38.69 -28.94 -2.73
CA GLY A 41 39.38 -28.59 -1.48
C GLY A 41 38.46 -28.52 -0.26
N LEU A 42 37.25 -29.09 -0.36
CA LEU A 42 36.25 -29.11 0.70
C LEU A 42 36.22 -30.49 1.36
N THR A 43 35.91 -30.53 2.65
CA THR A 43 35.67 -31.77 3.39
C THR A 43 34.18 -32.04 3.50
N TRP A 44 33.81 -33.32 3.56
CA TRP A 44 32.41 -33.68 3.75
C TRP A 44 31.90 -33.15 5.10
N PRO A 45 30.81 -32.35 5.12
CA PRO A 45 30.32 -31.74 6.36
C PRO A 45 29.81 -32.75 7.38
N ALA A 46 29.97 -32.45 8.67
CA ALA A 46 29.49 -33.31 9.76
C ALA A 46 27.95 -33.40 9.83
N GLU A 47 27.26 -32.39 9.29
CA GLU A 47 25.81 -32.34 9.17
C GLU A 47 25.27 -33.34 8.13
N LEU A 48 26.11 -33.74 7.17
CA LEU A 48 25.77 -34.70 6.12
C LEU A 48 26.32 -36.11 6.40
N ASN A 49 26.78 -36.38 7.62
CA ASN A 49 27.26 -37.71 7.98
C ASN A 49 26.13 -38.75 7.88
N CYS A 50 26.29 -39.75 7.00
CA CYS A 50 25.23 -40.70 6.67
C CYS A 50 24.75 -41.54 7.85
N SER A 51 25.61 -41.77 8.85
CA SER A 51 25.25 -42.48 10.09
C SER A 51 24.17 -41.78 10.91
N ARG A 52 23.91 -40.49 10.66
CA ARG A 52 22.87 -39.71 11.36
C ARG A 52 21.47 -39.91 10.77
N PHE A 53 21.35 -40.53 9.60
CA PHE A 53 20.07 -40.74 8.95
C PHE A 53 19.52 -42.15 9.27
N PRO A 54 18.18 -42.28 9.38
CA PRO A 54 17.51 -43.55 9.64
C PRO A 54 17.50 -44.47 8.41
N GLU A 55 17.25 -45.75 8.64
CA GLU A 55 17.04 -46.78 7.61
C GLU A 55 15.64 -47.39 7.76
N PRO A 56 15.04 -47.92 6.68
CA PRO A 56 13.80 -48.68 6.79
C PRO A 56 13.94 -49.82 7.82
N PRO A 57 12.95 -50.05 8.70
CA PRO A 57 11.54 -49.67 8.56
C PRO A 57 11.17 -48.27 9.08
N ASP A 58 12.11 -47.50 9.62
CA ASP A 58 11.84 -46.14 10.09
C ASP A 58 11.46 -45.22 8.93
N LEU A 59 10.52 -44.31 9.17
CA LEU A 59 9.98 -43.44 8.12
C LEU A 59 11.04 -42.44 7.63
N CYS A 60 11.45 -42.59 6.38
CA CYS A 60 12.43 -41.72 5.74
C CYS A 60 12.22 -41.63 4.22
N MET A 61 12.78 -40.60 3.59
CA MET A 61 12.66 -40.37 2.14
C MET A 61 13.70 -41.17 1.34
N GLN A 62 13.23 -41.94 0.36
CA GLN A 62 14.04 -42.68 -0.62
C GLN A 62 13.92 -42.09 -2.03
N GLN A 63 14.86 -42.45 -2.89
CA GLN A 63 14.75 -42.20 -4.34
C GLN A 63 13.73 -43.18 -4.94
N PRO A 64 12.81 -42.73 -5.82
CA PRO A 64 11.92 -43.63 -6.55
C PRO A 64 12.73 -44.61 -7.43
N PRO A 65 12.32 -45.89 -7.57
CA PRO A 65 13.02 -46.85 -8.41
C PRO A 65 13.01 -46.46 -9.90
N GLU A 66 14.13 -46.69 -10.59
CA GLU A 66 14.47 -46.16 -11.92
C GLU A 66 13.72 -46.77 -13.13
N ASN A 67 12.69 -47.59 -12.94
CA ASN A 67 12.02 -48.33 -14.03
C ASN A 67 11.17 -47.47 -15.00
N GLY A 68 11.51 -46.19 -15.19
CA GLY A 68 10.87 -45.30 -16.17
C GLY A 68 11.81 -44.33 -16.90
N ILE A 69 13.14 -44.44 -16.76
CA ILE A 69 14.09 -43.47 -17.37
C ILE A 69 15.28 -44.18 -18.03
N GLU A 70 15.05 -45.24 -18.81
CA GLU A 70 16.15 -45.96 -19.47
C GLU A 70 16.51 -45.46 -20.89
N ASN A 71 15.85 -44.41 -21.39
CA ASN A 71 16.09 -43.90 -22.76
C ASN A 71 16.62 -42.47 -22.81
N THR A 72 17.59 -42.11 -21.98
CA THR A 72 18.58 -41.08 -22.35
C THR A 72 19.70 -41.09 -21.34
N LEU A 73 20.91 -41.52 -21.74
CA LEU A 73 22.23 -41.05 -21.31
C LEU A 73 23.28 -42.16 -21.53
N LYS A 74 23.60 -42.45 -22.78
CA LYS A 74 24.96 -42.89 -23.13
C LYS A 74 25.77 -41.61 -23.32
N ILE A 75 26.61 -41.27 -22.34
CA ILE A 75 27.60 -40.18 -22.48
C ILE A 75 28.92 -40.84 -22.87
N ASP A 76 29.25 -40.84 -24.16
CA ASP A 76 30.62 -40.97 -24.63
C ASP A 76 31.25 -39.57 -24.76
N HIS A 77 32.45 -39.44 -24.21
CA HIS A 77 33.41 -38.34 -24.34
C HIS A 77 33.01 -36.94 -23.82
N ALA A 78 33.58 -36.61 -22.66
CA ALA A 78 33.69 -35.24 -22.15
C ALA A 78 34.82 -34.46 -22.86
N PRO A 79 34.57 -33.17 -23.17
CA PRO A 79 35.52 -32.13 -22.79
C PRO A 79 34.84 -31.00 -21.99
N THR A 80 35.52 -30.62 -20.91
CA THR A 80 35.50 -29.34 -20.17
C THR A 80 34.36 -28.36 -20.46
N ASP A 81 33.23 -28.54 -19.78
CA ASP A 81 32.47 -27.47 -19.10
C ASP A 81 31.35 -28.10 -18.27
N PHE A 82 31.69 -28.52 -17.05
CA PHE A 82 30.83 -29.33 -16.19
C PHE A 82 29.57 -28.59 -15.69
N LEU A 83 29.51 -27.26 -15.83
CA LEU A 83 28.41 -26.41 -15.35
C LEU A 83 27.35 -26.13 -16.43
N SER A 84 27.63 -26.35 -17.71
CA SER A 84 26.63 -26.19 -18.79
C SER A 84 25.89 -27.50 -19.10
N ALA A 85 26.46 -28.65 -18.75
CA ALA A 85 25.89 -29.98 -18.99
C ALA A 85 24.77 -30.39 -18.02
N PHE A 86 24.66 -29.73 -16.85
CA PHE A 86 23.54 -29.89 -15.90
C PHE A 86 22.38 -28.92 -16.14
N ALA A 87 22.24 -28.42 -17.37
CA ALA A 87 20.95 -27.89 -17.82
C ALA A 87 19.96 -29.06 -17.93
N ILE A 88 19.46 -29.51 -16.77
CA ILE A 88 18.18 -30.21 -16.68
C ILE A 88 17.20 -29.21 -17.27
N ASN A 89 16.90 -29.35 -18.57
CA ASN A 89 15.74 -28.72 -19.17
C ASN A 89 14.54 -29.26 -18.39
N PRO A 90 13.95 -28.51 -17.43
CA PRO A 90 12.75 -28.95 -16.79
C PRO A 90 11.68 -28.81 -17.86
N ARG A 91 11.46 -29.86 -18.67
CA ARG A 91 10.45 -29.86 -19.73
C ARG A 91 9.04 -29.60 -19.17
N ARG A 92 8.87 -29.60 -17.84
CA ARG A 92 7.68 -29.11 -17.15
C ARG A 92 8.04 -28.17 -16.03
N CYS A 93 7.73 -26.90 -16.26
CA CYS A 93 7.59 -25.93 -15.19
C CYS A 93 6.29 -26.20 -14.39
N PRO A 94 6.25 -25.85 -13.09
CA PRO A 94 5.02 -25.91 -12.29
C PRO A 94 3.85 -25.21 -12.98
N THR A 95 2.62 -25.62 -12.68
CA THR A 95 1.40 -24.99 -13.22
C THR A 95 1.44 -23.46 -13.09
N ASN A 96 1.09 -22.74 -14.18
CA ASN A 96 1.17 -21.28 -14.34
C ASN A 96 2.58 -20.69 -14.44
N THR A 97 3.58 -21.50 -14.79
CA THR A 97 4.93 -21.01 -15.10
C THR A 97 5.42 -21.56 -16.43
N VAL A 98 6.16 -20.75 -17.17
CA VAL A 98 6.76 -21.05 -18.47
C VAL A 98 8.27 -21.06 -18.31
N TYR A 99 8.96 -21.97 -19.00
CA TYR A 99 10.42 -22.01 -19.00
C TYR A 99 10.96 -20.90 -19.91
N LYS A 100 11.62 -19.89 -19.35
CA LYS A 100 12.31 -18.82 -20.09
C LYS A 100 13.65 -18.51 -19.42
N GLU A 101 14.70 -18.29 -20.21
CA GLU A 101 16.04 -17.91 -19.72
C GLU A 101 16.62 -18.88 -18.66
N GLY A 102 16.44 -20.20 -18.86
CA GLY A 102 17.01 -21.21 -17.95
C GLY A 102 16.24 -21.42 -16.64
N ARG A 103 15.11 -20.72 -16.42
CA ARG A 103 14.29 -20.79 -15.20
C ARG A 103 12.80 -20.83 -15.50
N CYS A 104 12.02 -21.41 -14.60
CA CYS A 104 10.56 -21.31 -14.66
C CYS A 104 10.11 -19.93 -14.17
N VAL A 105 9.43 -19.18 -15.03
CA VAL A 105 8.91 -17.83 -14.73
C VAL A 105 7.39 -17.82 -14.86
N LYS A 106 6.71 -17.01 -14.04
CA LYS A 106 5.24 -16.90 -14.10
C LYS A 106 4.84 -16.07 -15.32
N GLU A 107 3.92 -16.59 -16.12
CA GLU A 107 3.42 -15.90 -17.31
C GLU A 107 2.22 -15.01 -16.95
N CYS A 108 2.27 -13.76 -17.40
CA CYS A 108 1.20 -12.79 -17.44
C CYS A 108 0.23 -13.09 -18.59
N THR A 109 -0.29 -14.32 -18.68
CA THR A 109 -1.30 -14.60 -19.70
C THR A 109 -2.61 -13.96 -19.24
N SER A 110 -3.04 -12.92 -19.95
CA SER A 110 -4.25 -12.12 -19.69
C SER A 110 -5.57 -12.93 -19.64
N GLN A 111 -5.52 -14.23 -19.90
CA GLN A 111 -6.67 -15.14 -19.95
C GLN A 111 -6.63 -16.31 -18.95
N VAL A 112 -5.53 -16.57 -18.26
CA VAL A 112 -5.47 -17.63 -17.23
C VAL A 112 -5.72 -17.07 -15.82
N LEU A 113 -5.70 -15.75 -15.70
CA LEU A 113 -5.79 -15.02 -14.45
C LEU A 113 -7.19 -14.42 -14.25
N LEU A 114 -8.23 -15.27 -14.17
CA LEU A 114 -9.42 -15.07 -13.34
C LEU A 114 -10.22 -16.36 -13.31
N LYS A 115 -10.26 -16.98 -12.13
CA LYS A 115 -11.30 -17.96 -11.80
C LYS A 115 -12.69 -17.29 -11.67
N ASP A 116 -12.80 -15.97 -11.85
CA ASP A 116 -14.04 -15.19 -11.70
C ASP A 116 -13.96 -13.79 -12.35
N THR A 117 -14.15 -13.68 -13.68
CA THR A 117 -14.16 -12.43 -14.47
C THR A 117 -14.98 -11.31 -13.83
N SER A 118 -16.05 -11.65 -13.11
CA SER A 118 -16.93 -10.74 -12.39
C SER A 118 -16.18 -9.90 -11.34
N LYS A 119 -15.24 -10.51 -10.60
CA LYS A 119 -14.48 -9.81 -9.54
C LYS A 119 -13.53 -8.75 -10.11
N LYS A 120 -12.90 -9.01 -11.25
CA LYS A 120 -12.05 -8.02 -11.92
C LYS A 120 -12.86 -6.83 -12.40
N VAL A 121 -13.95 -7.08 -13.12
CA VAL A 121 -14.85 -6.01 -13.60
C VAL A 121 -15.38 -5.20 -12.42
N LEU A 122 -15.80 -5.86 -11.34
CA LEU A 122 -16.28 -5.15 -10.14
C LEU A 122 -15.18 -4.28 -9.53
N TYR A 123 -13.96 -4.80 -9.38
CA TYR A 123 -12.83 -4.03 -8.85
C TYR A 123 -12.50 -2.80 -9.73
N GLU A 124 -12.43 -2.98 -11.05
CA GLU A 124 -12.14 -1.90 -12.01
C GLU A 124 -13.22 -0.80 -11.97
N VAL A 125 -14.49 -1.17 -12.01
CA VAL A 125 -15.60 -0.21 -11.95
C VAL A 125 -15.64 0.48 -10.57
N TRP A 126 -15.48 -0.29 -9.49
CA TRP A 126 -15.51 0.25 -8.13
C TRP A 126 -14.40 1.26 -7.88
N THR A 127 -13.17 0.91 -8.25
CA THR A 127 -12.01 1.81 -8.12
C THR A 127 -12.15 3.05 -8.99
N ALA A 128 -12.65 2.92 -10.22
CA ALA A 128 -12.90 4.06 -11.11
C ALA A 128 -13.95 5.02 -10.53
N VAL A 129 -15.09 4.51 -10.06
CA VAL A 129 -16.17 5.34 -9.49
C VAL A 129 -15.67 6.15 -8.28
N TRP A 130 -15.02 5.49 -7.32
CA TRP A 130 -14.52 6.17 -6.13
C TRP A 130 -13.40 7.16 -6.43
N SER A 131 -12.43 6.78 -7.26
CA SER A 131 -11.30 7.64 -7.60
C SER A 131 -11.72 8.86 -8.42
N LEU A 132 -12.58 8.70 -9.43
CA LEU A 132 -13.09 9.83 -10.23
C LEU A 132 -13.96 10.77 -9.39
N THR A 133 -14.83 10.23 -8.52
CA THR A 133 -15.67 11.04 -7.62
C THR A 133 -14.78 11.85 -6.66
N CYS A 134 -13.80 11.20 -6.04
CA CYS A 134 -12.85 11.87 -5.16
C CYS A 134 -12.01 12.91 -5.91
N LEU A 135 -11.57 12.61 -7.13
CA LEU A 135 -10.80 13.54 -7.97
C LEU A 135 -11.60 14.81 -8.27
N LEU A 136 -12.87 14.71 -8.66
CA LEU A 136 -13.73 15.87 -8.93
C LEU A 136 -13.93 16.73 -7.68
N ILE A 137 -14.25 16.11 -6.55
CA ILE A 137 -14.50 16.81 -5.28
C ILE A 137 -13.23 17.50 -4.77
N THR A 138 -12.10 16.81 -4.76
CA THR A 138 -10.82 17.36 -4.30
C THR A 138 -10.29 18.44 -5.24
N THR A 139 -10.47 18.29 -6.56
CA THR A 139 -10.13 19.34 -7.54
C THR A 139 -10.93 20.62 -7.27
N PHE A 140 -12.25 20.51 -7.10
CA PHE A 140 -13.09 21.65 -6.75
C PHE A 140 -12.65 22.31 -5.44
N ALA A 141 -12.30 21.49 -4.43
CA ALA A 141 -11.79 21.99 -3.15
C ALA A 141 -10.48 22.78 -3.33
N LEU A 142 -9.49 22.21 -4.01
CA LEU A 142 -8.20 22.84 -4.29
C LEU A 142 -8.36 24.15 -5.09
N LEU A 143 -9.15 24.14 -6.17
CA LEU A 143 -9.46 25.35 -6.95
C LEU A 143 -10.09 26.43 -6.08
N THR A 144 -10.99 26.07 -5.16
CA THR A 144 -11.58 27.05 -4.24
C THR A 144 -10.54 27.65 -3.29
N PHE A 145 -9.59 26.85 -2.79
CA PHE A 145 -8.49 27.36 -1.98
C PHE A 145 -7.62 28.35 -2.76
N PHE A 146 -7.36 28.07 -4.05
CA PHE A 146 -6.64 28.99 -4.94
C PHE A 146 -7.39 30.28 -5.23
N ILE A 147 -8.71 30.22 -5.41
CA ILE A 147 -9.56 31.41 -5.65
C ILE A 147 -9.65 32.29 -4.39
N GLN A 148 -9.69 31.69 -3.19
CA GLN A 148 -9.90 32.41 -1.93
C GLN A 148 -8.83 32.09 -0.86
N PRO A 149 -7.53 32.35 -1.09
CA PRO A 149 -6.46 31.93 -0.18
C PRO A 149 -6.56 32.62 1.19
N LYS A 150 -7.02 33.88 1.23
CA LYS A 150 -7.19 34.66 2.47
C LYS A 150 -8.29 34.12 3.38
N ARG A 151 -9.25 33.36 2.84
CA ARG A 151 -10.39 32.82 3.61
C ARG A 151 -9.99 31.60 4.43
N PHE A 152 -8.99 30.85 3.98
CA PHE A 152 -8.57 29.59 4.57
C PHE A 152 -7.21 29.74 5.27
N ARG A 153 -7.19 30.58 6.30
CA ARG A 153 -6.04 30.72 7.20
C ARG A 153 -6.01 29.61 8.26
N TRP A 154 -4.92 29.52 8.99
CA TRP A 154 -4.85 28.69 10.21
C TRP A 154 -5.97 29.11 11.18
N PRO A 155 -6.65 28.17 11.85
CA PRO A 155 -6.37 26.72 11.97
C PRO A 155 -7.00 25.83 10.88
N ALA A 156 -7.67 26.39 9.87
CA ALA A 156 -8.40 25.60 8.86
C ALA A 156 -7.51 25.00 7.74
N ARG A 157 -6.25 25.43 7.64
CA ARG A 157 -5.31 25.01 6.58
C ARG A 157 -5.00 23.50 6.48
N PRO A 158 -4.99 22.69 7.55
CA PRO A 158 -4.77 21.25 7.42
C PRO A 158 -5.70 20.56 6.41
N ILE A 159 -6.89 21.11 6.21
CA ILE A 159 -7.89 20.59 5.25
C ILE A 159 -7.42 20.74 3.80
N LEU A 160 -6.67 21.79 3.47
CA LEU A 160 -6.04 21.95 2.16
C LEU A 160 -5.09 20.79 1.87
N TYR A 161 -4.27 20.41 2.85
CA TYR A 161 -3.30 19.33 2.67
C TYR A 161 -3.97 17.95 2.63
N LEU A 162 -5.04 17.73 3.39
CA LEU A 162 -5.89 16.53 3.28
C LEU A 162 -6.55 16.43 1.90
N ALA A 163 -7.06 17.54 1.36
CA ALA A 163 -7.61 17.57 0.00
C ALA A 163 -6.54 17.34 -1.07
N LEU A 164 -5.32 17.87 -0.88
CA LEU A 164 -4.18 17.62 -1.76
C LEU A 164 -3.77 16.13 -1.75
N CYS A 165 -3.72 15.52 -0.57
CA CYS A 165 -3.48 14.09 -0.42
C CYS A 165 -4.54 13.27 -1.17
N GLY A 166 -5.82 13.60 -0.98
CA GLY A 166 -6.94 12.97 -1.70
C GLY A 166 -6.84 13.11 -3.22
N PHE A 167 -6.45 14.29 -3.71
CA PHE A 167 -6.23 14.55 -5.14
C PHE A 167 -5.12 13.66 -5.70
N ILE A 168 -3.95 13.63 -5.05
CA ILE A 168 -2.80 12.82 -5.50
C ILE A 168 -3.15 11.33 -5.50
N ARG A 169 -3.79 10.83 -4.44
CA ARG A 169 -4.26 9.43 -4.37
C ARG A 169 -5.20 9.07 -5.52
N SER A 170 -6.18 9.94 -5.77
CA SER A 170 -7.17 9.74 -6.83
C SER A 170 -6.51 9.76 -8.21
N LEU A 171 -5.59 10.69 -8.44
CA LEU A 171 -4.84 10.80 -9.68
C LEU A 171 -4.01 9.54 -9.96
N VAL A 172 -3.23 9.06 -8.97
CA VAL A 172 -2.44 7.83 -9.11
C VAL A 172 -3.34 6.64 -9.42
N THR A 173 -4.48 6.51 -8.73
CA THR A 173 -5.42 5.40 -8.95
C THR A 173 -6.07 5.46 -10.34
N VAL A 174 -6.45 6.65 -10.82
CA VAL A 174 -6.99 6.84 -12.17
C VAL A 174 -5.93 6.50 -13.22
N VAL A 175 -4.67 6.89 -13.02
CA VAL A 175 -3.57 6.53 -13.92
C VAL A 175 -3.37 5.01 -13.94
N GLN A 176 -3.38 4.33 -12.79
CA GLN A 176 -3.32 2.88 -12.71
C GLN A 176 -4.48 2.21 -13.46
N TRP A 177 -5.69 2.76 -13.36
CA TRP A 177 -6.86 2.27 -14.07
C TRP A 177 -6.73 2.41 -15.60
N ILE A 178 -6.19 3.53 -16.10
CA ILE A 178 -5.99 3.77 -17.53
C ILE A 178 -4.87 2.89 -18.11
N VAL A 179 -3.75 2.78 -17.39
CA VAL A 179 -2.57 2.03 -17.88
C VAL A 179 -2.80 0.52 -17.80
N GLY A 180 -3.58 0.05 -16.83
CA GLY A 180 -3.78 -1.37 -16.59
C GLY A 180 -2.63 -2.01 -15.80
N PRO A 181 -2.53 -3.36 -15.77
CA PRO A 181 -1.60 -4.08 -14.92
C PRO A 181 -0.14 -3.80 -15.26
N LEU A 182 0.65 -3.36 -14.26
CA LEU A 182 2.04 -2.93 -14.40
C LEU A 182 3.06 -4.00 -14.03
N THR A 183 2.66 -5.09 -13.37
CA THR A 183 3.59 -6.16 -12.95
C THR A 183 4.06 -7.05 -14.11
N CYS A 184 3.55 -6.81 -15.32
CA CYS A 184 3.84 -7.59 -16.53
C CYS A 184 4.79 -6.83 -17.45
N VAL A 185 5.91 -7.47 -17.80
CA VAL A 185 6.94 -6.93 -18.70
C VAL A 185 6.87 -7.65 -20.06
N ALA A 186 7.56 -7.12 -21.08
CA ALA A 186 7.68 -7.70 -22.42
C ALA A 186 7.85 -9.24 -22.39
N ASN A 187 7.15 -9.94 -23.28
CA ASN A 187 6.98 -11.40 -23.32
C ASN A 187 6.07 -11.98 -22.22
N ASN A 188 5.18 -11.18 -21.63
CA ASN A 188 4.21 -11.61 -20.60
C ASN A 188 4.90 -12.29 -19.40
N ILE A 189 6.00 -11.76 -18.90
CA ILE A 189 6.66 -12.32 -17.71
C ILE A 189 6.30 -11.45 -16.52
N GLU A 190 5.85 -12.07 -15.41
CA GLU A 190 5.58 -11.35 -14.17
C GLU A 190 6.91 -11.00 -13.47
N LYS A 191 7.23 -9.70 -13.42
CA LYS A 191 8.42 -9.18 -12.75
C LYS A 191 8.03 -8.03 -11.83
N PRO A 192 7.52 -8.34 -10.64
CA PRO A 192 6.76 -7.39 -9.85
C PRO A 192 7.58 -6.22 -9.30
N THR A 193 8.87 -6.42 -9.04
CA THR A 193 9.75 -5.38 -8.48
C THR A 193 10.63 -4.70 -9.53
N GLU A 194 10.61 -5.15 -10.79
CA GLU A 194 11.42 -4.57 -11.86
C GLU A 194 10.71 -3.42 -12.59
N ASN A 195 9.37 -3.36 -12.54
CA ASN A 195 8.64 -2.22 -13.08
C ASN A 195 8.68 -1.04 -12.11
N LEU A 196 9.50 -0.02 -12.45
CA LEU A 196 9.66 1.18 -11.65
C LEU A 196 8.34 1.93 -11.40
N SER A 197 7.47 2.03 -12.41
CA SER A 197 6.17 2.71 -12.29
C SER A 197 5.26 2.02 -11.27
N CYS A 198 5.25 0.68 -11.25
CA CYS A 198 4.49 -0.11 -10.28
C CYS A 198 4.93 0.19 -8.85
N VAL A 199 6.23 0.14 -8.61
CA VAL A 199 6.84 0.44 -7.31
C VAL A 199 6.59 1.89 -6.91
N CYS A 200 6.83 2.85 -7.80
CA CYS A 200 6.61 4.27 -7.53
C CYS A 200 5.16 4.57 -7.13
N PHE A 201 4.17 4.02 -7.83
CA PHE A 201 2.76 4.24 -7.46
C PHE A 201 2.43 3.64 -6.09
N ALA A 202 2.93 2.44 -5.77
CA ALA A 202 2.75 1.85 -4.45
C ALA A 202 3.36 2.72 -3.34
N LEU A 203 4.57 3.25 -3.56
CA LEU A 203 5.26 4.13 -2.61
C LEU A 203 4.56 5.48 -2.43
N ILE A 204 4.05 6.07 -3.51
CA ILE A 204 3.26 7.32 -3.44
C ILE A 204 1.97 7.08 -2.67
N ILE A 205 1.27 5.98 -2.93
CA ILE A 205 0.02 5.64 -2.23
C ILE A 205 0.25 5.55 -0.71
N ILE A 206 1.29 4.82 -0.26
CA ILE A 206 1.58 4.72 1.18
C ILE A 206 2.05 6.04 1.79
N TYR A 207 2.83 6.85 1.05
CA TYR A 207 3.26 8.17 1.51
C TYR A 207 2.05 9.04 1.86
N ILE A 208 1.08 9.02 0.95
CA ILE A 208 -0.13 9.82 1.04
C ILE A 208 -1.06 9.28 2.14
N ASP A 209 -1.20 7.97 2.29
CA ASP A 209 -2.01 7.38 3.37
C ASP A 209 -1.49 7.76 4.76
N VAL A 210 -0.17 7.67 4.96
CA VAL A 210 0.46 8.08 6.22
C VAL A 210 0.31 9.58 6.44
N ALA A 211 0.48 10.39 5.40
CA ALA A 211 0.30 11.84 5.47
C ALA A 211 -1.15 12.22 5.85
N VAL A 212 -2.17 11.50 5.39
CA VAL A 212 -3.57 11.75 5.76
C VAL A 212 -3.78 11.56 7.27
N CYS A 213 -3.30 10.46 7.86
CA CYS A 213 -3.41 10.19 9.30
C CYS A 213 -2.73 11.30 10.14
N LEU A 214 -1.55 11.72 9.71
CA LEU A 214 -0.76 12.76 10.37
C LEU A 214 -1.40 14.16 10.23
N TRP A 215 -1.87 14.54 9.04
CA TRP A 215 -2.56 15.82 8.81
C TRP A 215 -3.90 15.90 9.55
N TRP A 216 -4.61 14.79 9.69
CA TRP A 216 -5.81 14.73 10.54
C TRP A 216 -5.46 14.94 12.02
N SER A 217 -4.36 14.36 12.51
CA SER A 217 -3.86 14.61 13.86
C SER A 217 -3.51 16.09 14.06
N VAL A 218 -2.82 16.71 13.08
CA VAL A 218 -2.52 18.15 13.10
C VAL A 218 -3.79 18.99 13.11
N PHE A 219 -4.80 18.64 12.30
CA PHE A 219 -6.10 19.30 12.32
C PHE A 219 -6.70 19.32 13.72
N CYS A 220 -6.79 18.16 14.38
CA CYS A 220 -7.30 18.07 15.75
C CYS A 220 -6.44 18.88 16.74
N PHE A 221 -5.11 18.81 16.61
CA PHE A 221 -4.17 19.53 17.47
C PHE A 221 -4.31 21.05 17.37
N VAL A 222 -4.32 21.63 16.17
CA VAL A 222 -4.38 23.09 16.01
C VAL A 222 -5.73 23.66 16.48
N TRP A 223 -6.82 22.91 16.29
CA TRP A 223 -8.13 23.30 16.82
C TRP A 223 -8.22 23.15 18.33
N TYR A 224 -7.58 22.14 18.92
CA TYR A 224 -7.41 22.05 20.37
C TYR A 224 -6.63 23.26 20.92
N LEU A 225 -5.49 23.63 20.32
CA LEU A 225 -4.72 24.80 20.75
C LEU A 225 -5.54 26.10 20.66
N THR A 226 -6.31 26.25 19.58
CA THR A 226 -7.20 27.41 19.40
C THR A 226 -8.24 27.48 20.52
N ALA A 227 -8.83 26.35 20.92
CA ALA A 227 -9.92 26.31 21.89
C ALA A 227 -9.46 26.31 23.37
N ALA A 228 -8.42 25.55 23.71
CA ALA A 228 -7.98 25.35 25.10
C ALA A 228 -6.83 26.26 25.53
N LYS A 229 -5.98 26.66 24.57
CA LYS A 229 -4.80 27.49 24.82
C LYS A 229 -4.95 28.90 24.27
N GLU A 230 -6.09 29.20 23.65
CA GLU A 230 -6.42 30.52 23.09
C GLU A 230 -5.39 31.01 22.06
N TRP A 231 -4.76 30.08 21.34
CA TRP A 231 -3.78 30.45 20.31
C TRP A 231 -4.46 31.20 19.17
N SER A 232 -3.88 32.34 18.79
CA SER A 232 -4.31 33.11 17.63
C SER A 232 -3.88 32.42 16.32
N THR A 233 -4.51 32.82 15.21
CA THR A 233 -4.10 32.37 13.87
C THR A 233 -2.62 32.65 13.61
N GLU A 234 -2.09 33.80 14.07
CA GLU A 234 -0.70 34.20 13.89
C GLU A 234 0.26 33.31 14.70
N ALA A 235 -0.10 32.95 15.93
CA ALA A 235 0.69 32.03 16.75
C ALA A 235 0.83 30.65 16.09
N ILE A 236 -0.24 30.13 15.50
CA ILE A 236 -0.23 28.86 14.77
C ILE A 236 0.57 28.99 13.46
N GLU A 237 0.44 30.11 12.76
CA GLU A 237 1.18 30.38 11.53
C GLU A 237 2.70 30.40 11.78
N ASN A 238 3.15 30.94 12.92
CA ASN A 238 4.57 30.95 13.32
C ASN A 238 5.17 29.56 13.54
N ILE A 239 4.37 28.54 13.92
CA ILE A 239 4.85 27.15 14.05
C ILE A 239 4.57 26.29 12.81
N SER A 240 3.80 26.81 11.84
CA SER A 240 3.33 26.03 10.70
C SER A 240 4.43 25.37 9.88
N THR A 241 5.55 26.06 9.64
CA THR A 241 6.70 25.49 8.90
C THR A 241 7.28 24.26 9.59
N ARG A 242 7.34 24.26 10.94
CA ARG A 242 7.82 23.11 11.72
C ARG A 242 6.84 21.95 11.66
N LEU A 243 5.54 22.23 11.73
CA LEU A 243 4.50 21.20 11.53
C LEU A 243 4.61 20.57 10.15
N HIS A 244 4.76 21.37 9.10
CA HIS A 244 4.98 20.87 7.75
C HIS A 244 6.19 19.95 7.62
N ALA A 245 7.34 20.40 8.11
CA ALA A 245 8.57 19.60 8.08
C ALA A 245 8.39 18.27 8.84
N LEU A 246 7.77 18.30 10.02
CA LEU A 246 7.52 17.11 10.83
C LEU A 246 6.62 16.10 10.10
N ILE A 247 5.49 16.53 9.56
CA ILE A 247 4.52 15.61 8.94
C ILE A 247 5.10 14.94 7.69
N TRP A 248 5.75 15.71 6.83
CA TRP A 248 6.29 15.17 5.58
C TRP A 248 7.51 14.27 5.81
N THR A 249 8.32 14.54 6.83
CA THR A 249 9.44 13.67 7.20
C THR A 249 8.97 12.38 7.88
N LEU A 250 8.03 12.46 8.82
CA LEU A 250 7.44 11.26 9.44
C LEU A 250 6.75 10.34 8.44
N SER A 251 6.14 10.90 7.39
CA SER A 251 5.50 10.12 6.31
C SER A 251 6.49 9.29 5.48
N MET A 252 7.79 9.61 5.49
CA MET A 252 8.83 8.84 4.78
C MET A 252 9.27 7.58 5.54
N ILE A 253 9.04 7.49 6.85
CA ILE A 253 9.56 6.39 7.68
C ILE A 253 9.08 5.02 7.16
N PRO A 254 7.79 4.78 6.90
CA PRO A 254 7.33 3.48 6.39
C PRO A 254 7.84 3.16 4.98
N ILE A 255 8.12 4.17 4.15
CA ILE A 255 8.69 4.00 2.81
C ILE A 255 10.12 3.50 2.90
N ILE A 256 10.95 4.18 3.70
CA ILE A 256 12.35 3.79 3.92
C ILE A 256 12.40 2.36 4.47
N ASN A 257 11.55 2.04 5.45
CA ASN A 257 11.44 0.69 5.98
C ASN A 257 11.10 -0.34 4.88
N SER A 258 10.11 -0.04 4.05
CA SER A 258 9.64 -0.98 3.01
C SER A 258 10.69 -1.22 1.93
N LEU A 259 11.50 -0.21 1.60
CA LEU A 259 12.63 -0.33 0.68
C LEU A 259 13.78 -1.15 1.30
N MET A 260 14.11 -0.92 2.56
CA MET A 260 15.19 -1.63 3.26
C MET A 260 14.92 -3.13 3.44
N TYR A 261 13.68 -3.49 3.79
CA TYR A 261 13.29 -4.88 4.06
C TYR A 261 12.62 -5.59 2.88
N LYS A 262 12.54 -4.93 1.71
CA LYS A 262 11.91 -5.47 0.49
C LYS A 262 10.46 -5.93 0.68
N ASN A 263 9.67 -5.17 1.44
CA ASN A 263 8.25 -5.46 1.73
C ASN A 263 7.29 -4.99 0.60
N ILE A 264 7.75 -5.05 -0.66
CA ILE A 264 6.97 -4.66 -1.82
C ILE A 264 6.49 -5.92 -2.53
N GLU A 265 5.19 -6.16 -2.44
CA GLU A 265 4.54 -7.33 -3.00
C GLU A 265 3.75 -6.96 -4.25
N SER A 266 3.44 -7.97 -5.06
CA SER A 266 2.55 -7.82 -6.23
C SER A 266 1.23 -8.49 -5.97
N ASN A 267 0.15 -7.76 -6.30
CA ASN A 267 -1.16 -8.34 -6.31
C ASN A 267 -1.34 -9.15 -7.58
N LYS A 268 -1.28 -10.48 -7.43
CA LYS A 268 -1.42 -11.43 -8.52
C LYS A 268 -2.75 -11.30 -9.27
N THR A 269 -3.80 -10.75 -8.65
CA THR A 269 -5.15 -10.67 -9.23
C THR A 269 -5.35 -9.42 -10.09
N PHE A 270 -4.73 -8.30 -9.71
CA PHE A 270 -4.95 -7.00 -10.36
C PHE A 270 -3.72 -6.47 -11.10
N GLY A 271 -2.55 -7.06 -10.88
CA GLY A 271 -1.30 -6.68 -11.56
C GLY A 271 -0.73 -5.34 -11.09
N PHE A 272 -0.93 -4.99 -9.82
CA PHE A 272 -0.38 -3.79 -9.20
C PHE A 272 0.51 -4.14 -8.00
N CYS A 273 1.42 -3.25 -7.67
CA CYS A 273 2.29 -3.36 -6.51
C CYS A 273 1.59 -2.79 -5.28
N PHE A 274 1.77 -3.44 -4.14
CA PHE A 274 1.34 -2.94 -2.85
C PHE A 274 2.43 -3.18 -1.81
N VAL A 275 2.37 -2.41 -0.73
CA VAL A 275 3.28 -2.54 0.39
C VAL A 275 2.46 -3.00 1.58
N SER A 276 2.91 -4.07 2.22
CA SER A 276 2.33 -4.57 3.46
C SER A 276 3.46 -4.86 4.43
N SER A 277 3.44 -4.21 5.60
CA SER A 277 4.40 -4.48 6.65
C SER A 277 3.78 -4.24 8.02
N SER A 278 4.19 -5.03 9.01
CA SER A 278 3.73 -4.86 10.39
C SER A 278 4.08 -3.47 10.93
N ILE A 279 5.22 -2.91 10.51
CA ILE A 279 5.67 -1.58 10.92
C ILE A 279 4.76 -0.48 10.37
N LEU A 280 4.30 -0.59 9.12
CA LEU A 280 3.32 0.34 8.54
C LEU A 280 2.02 0.32 9.34
N ILE A 281 1.49 -0.88 9.62
CA ILE A 281 0.24 -1.04 10.37
C ILE A 281 0.36 -0.48 11.80
N ILE A 282 1.47 -0.75 12.49
CA ILE A 282 1.74 -0.20 13.83
C ILE A 282 1.84 1.33 13.78
N PHE A 283 2.51 1.88 12.78
CA PHE A 283 2.65 3.32 12.62
C PHE A 283 1.28 4.00 12.36
N GLU A 284 0.46 3.43 11.47
CA GLU A 284 -0.91 3.88 11.23
C GLU A 284 -1.78 3.79 12.49
N LEU A 285 -1.69 2.69 13.26
CA LEU A 285 -2.40 2.54 14.53
C LEU A 285 -1.98 3.60 15.55
N CYS A 286 -0.68 3.83 15.73
CA CYS A 286 -0.16 4.84 16.65
C CYS A 286 -0.60 6.26 16.26
N THR A 287 -0.58 6.59 14.97
CA THR A 287 -1.02 7.91 14.49
C THR A 287 -2.54 8.09 14.60
N ILE A 288 -3.33 7.05 14.32
CA ILE A 288 -4.79 7.10 14.49
C ILE A 288 -5.18 7.25 15.95
N THR A 289 -4.55 6.50 16.86
CA THR A 289 -4.82 6.60 18.31
C THR A 289 -4.44 7.98 18.86
N LEU A 290 -3.30 8.54 18.45
CA LEU A 290 -2.91 9.91 18.77
C LEU A 290 -3.94 10.93 18.24
N GLY A 291 -4.36 10.78 16.99
CA GLY A 291 -5.39 11.64 16.38
C GLY A 291 -6.73 11.56 17.10
N CYS A 292 -7.16 10.37 17.55
CA CYS A 292 -8.35 10.17 18.37
C CYS A 292 -8.24 10.89 19.72
N ALA A 293 -7.11 10.75 20.42
CA ALA A 293 -6.88 11.44 21.68
C ALA A 293 -6.94 12.97 21.50
N LEU A 294 -6.33 13.49 20.44
CA LEU A 294 -6.41 14.91 20.07
C LEU A 294 -7.83 15.35 19.69
N ALA A 295 -8.60 14.53 18.98
CA ALA A 295 -9.98 14.82 18.63
C ALA A 295 -10.89 14.90 19.88
N LEU A 296 -10.65 14.02 20.86
CA LEU A 296 -11.34 14.07 22.16
C LEU A 296 -10.97 15.33 22.93
N MET A 297 -9.68 15.67 23.03
CA MET A 297 -9.20 16.91 23.67
C MET A 297 -9.76 18.16 22.99
N MET A 298 -9.78 18.20 21.66
CA MET A 298 -10.40 19.28 20.88
C MET A 298 -11.90 19.40 21.20
N SER A 299 -12.62 18.27 21.25
CA SER A 299 -14.05 18.25 21.52
C SER A 299 -14.39 18.71 22.93
N THR A 300 -13.62 18.29 23.94
CA THR A 300 -13.82 18.73 25.34
C THR A 300 -13.49 20.22 25.48
N ALA A 301 -12.40 20.70 24.88
CA ALA A 301 -12.04 22.11 24.87
C ALA A 301 -13.14 22.99 24.27
N LEU A 302 -13.65 22.65 23.09
CA LEU A 302 -14.73 23.40 22.44
C LEU A 302 -16.03 23.41 23.26
N LYS A 303 -16.36 22.29 23.91
CA LYS A 303 -17.51 22.21 24.84
C LYS A 303 -17.31 23.11 26.06
N ASN A 304 -16.09 23.21 26.59
CA ASN A 304 -15.78 24.09 27.72
C ASN A 304 -15.92 25.57 27.32
N VAL A 305 -15.42 25.95 26.14
CA VAL A 305 -15.62 27.31 25.59
C VAL A 305 -17.11 27.63 25.40
N ARG A 306 -17.90 26.68 24.88
CA ARG A 306 -19.37 26.85 24.77
C ARG A 306 -20.01 27.09 26.14
N LYS A 307 -19.67 26.28 27.15
CA LYS A 307 -20.20 26.46 28.51
C LYS A 307 -19.85 27.84 29.06
N ALA A 308 -18.60 28.28 28.93
CA ALA A 308 -18.16 29.60 29.37
C ALA A 308 -18.92 30.75 28.68
N LEU A 309 -19.16 30.66 27.36
CA LEU A 309 -19.95 31.65 26.62
C LEU A 309 -21.39 31.76 27.12
N VAL A 310 -22.03 30.61 27.39
CA VAL A 310 -23.40 30.58 27.92
C VAL A 310 -23.46 31.15 29.33
N CYS A 311 -22.51 30.81 30.21
CA CYS A 311 -22.42 31.40 31.56
C CYS A 311 -22.21 32.92 31.52
N ALA A 312 -21.51 33.43 30.51
CA ALA A 312 -21.33 34.87 30.28
C ALA A 312 -22.54 35.55 29.62
N GLY A 313 -23.67 34.85 29.42
CA GLY A 313 -24.88 35.39 28.79
C GLY A 313 -24.75 35.65 27.29
N ARG A 314 -23.73 35.10 26.61
CA ARG A 314 -23.53 35.26 25.16
C ARG A 314 -24.14 34.10 24.37
N SER A 315 -24.71 34.40 23.20
CA SER A 315 -25.29 33.37 22.32
C SER A 315 -24.20 32.46 21.73
N PRO A 316 -24.26 31.13 21.93
CA PRO A 316 -23.26 30.18 21.42
C PRO A 316 -23.53 29.73 19.97
N TYR A 317 -24.58 30.22 19.30
CA TYR A 317 -25.07 29.70 18.02
C TYR A 317 -23.98 29.55 16.92
N LYS A 318 -23.12 30.56 16.78
CA LYS A 318 -22.02 30.52 15.79
C LYS A 318 -20.99 29.44 16.13
N LEU A 319 -20.69 29.27 17.43
CA LEU A 319 -19.76 28.26 17.91
C LEU A 319 -20.36 26.85 17.78
N GLU A 320 -21.64 26.66 18.09
CA GLU A 320 -22.32 25.37 17.93
C GLU A 320 -22.28 24.88 16.48
N ARG A 321 -22.53 25.78 15.51
CA ARG A 321 -22.40 25.46 14.09
C ARG A 321 -20.95 25.07 13.72
N LEU A 322 -19.96 25.75 14.29
CA LEU A 322 -18.55 25.42 14.08
C LEU A 322 -18.20 24.05 14.68
N ILE A 323 -18.63 23.77 15.91
CA ILE A 323 -18.43 22.48 16.60
C ILE A 323 -19.01 21.35 15.76
N LEU A 324 -20.28 21.46 15.34
CA LEU A 324 -20.92 20.45 14.49
C LEU A 324 -20.10 20.19 13.22
N ARG A 325 -19.65 21.26 12.56
CA ARG A 325 -18.88 21.16 11.32
C ARG A 325 -17.53 20.46 11.53
N LEU A 326 -16.80 20.83 12.58
CA LEU A 326 -15.52 20.20 12.93
C LEU A 326 -15.69 18.74 13.31
N SER A 327 -16.74 18.41 14.07
CA SER A 327 -17.05 17.04 14.48
C SER A 327 -17.39 16.16 13.28
N VAL A 328 -18.25 16.62 12.35
CA VAL A 328 -18.62 15.85 11.15
C VAL A 328 -17.38 15.53 10.30
N ILE A 329 -16.48 16.50 10.12
CA ILE A 329 -15.26 16.29 9.33
C ILE A 329 -14.29 15.37 10.06
N SER A 330 -14.05 15.59 11.35
CA SER A 330 -13.11 14.76 12.12
C SER A 330 -13.57 13.30 12.20
N VAL A 331 -14.86 13.06 12.49
CA VAL A 331 -15.43 11.70 12.53
C VAL A 331 -15.45 11.09 11.13
N GLY A 332 -15.81 11.86 10.11
CA GLY A 332 -15.80 11.43 8.70
C GLY A 332 -14.42 11.09 8.15
N ILE A 333 -13.34 11.54 8.78
CA ILE A 333 -11.96 11.12 8.47
C ILE A 333 -11.54 9.93 9.34
N CYS A 334 -11.80 10.01 10.66
CA CYS A 334 -11.40 9.00 11.64
C CYS A 334 -11.99 7.61 11.34
N VAL A 335 -13.31 7.54 11.10
CA VAL A 335 -13.99 6.26 10.90
C VAL A 335 -13.46 5.54 9.66
N PRO A 336 -13.33 6.18 8.47
CA PRO A 336 -12.75 5.49 7.32
C PRO A 336 -11.26 5.11 7.51
N LEU A 337 -10.46 5.92 8.20
CA LEU A 337 -9.07 5.55 8.53
C LEU A 337 -9.01 4.29 9.39
N PHE A 338 -9.81 4.23 10.47
CA PHE A 338 -9.87 3.08 11.35
C PHE A 338 -10.38 1.82 10.65
N VAL A 339 -11.45 1.93 9.86
CA VAL A 339 -11.96 0.79 9.09
C VAL A 339 -10.93 0.31 8.07
N SER A 340 -10.24 1.22 7.37
CA SER A 340 -9.18 0.85 6.42
C SER A 340 -8.03 0.11 7.10
N LEU A 341 -7.67 0.50 8.32
CA LEU A 341 -6.67 -0.18 9.13
C LEU A 341 -7.12 -1.60 9.48
N LEU A 342 -8.37 -1.77 9.94
CA LEU A 342 -8.95 -3.08 10.25
C LEU A 342 -9.00 -4.00 9.04
N CYS A 343 -9.23 -3.45 7.84
CA CYS A 343 -9.25 -4.23 6.61
C CYS A 343 -7.92 -4.94 6.31
N ASN A 344 -6.79 -4.49 6.87
CA ASN A 344 -5.50 -5.17 6.68
C ASN A 344 -5.43 -6.56 7.34
N PHE A 345 -6.30 -6.85 8.31
CA PHE A 345 -6.29 -8.13 9.04
C PHE A 345 -7.18 -9.20 8.41
N PHE A 346 -7.96 -8.86 7.38
CA PHE A 346 -8.89 -9.77 6.73
C PHE A 346 -8.58 -9.89 5.25
N ASP A 347 -8.26 -11.11 4.80
CA ASP A 347 -8.01 -11.40 3.39
C ASP A 347 -9.31 -11.83 2.69
N ASN A 348 -10.15 -10.84 2.36
CA ASN A 348 -11.40 -11.06 1.65
C ASN A 348 -11.61 -9.97 0.58
N PHE A 349 -12.11 -10.37 -0.58
CA PHE A 349 -12.36 -9.47 -1.71
C PHE A 349 -13.34 -8.31 -1.38
N VAL A 350 -14.40 -8.57 -0.60
CA VAL A 350 -15.32 -7.51 -0.17
C VAL A 350 -14.63 -6.53 0.78
N VAL A 351 -13.78 -7.05 1.67
CA VAL A 351 -12.99 -6.22 2.59
C VAL A 351 -11.97 -5.36 1.83
N LEU A 352 -11.39 -5.87 0.75
CA LEU A 352 -10.55 -5.07 -0.15
C LEU A 352 -11.34 -3.90 -0.79
N LEU A 353 -12.54 -4.15 -1.31
CA LEU A 353 -13.37 -3.10 -1.89
C LEU A 353 -13.78 -2.05 -0.83
N MET A 354 -14.08 -2.52 0.38
CA MET A 354 -14.36 -1.66 1.53
C MET A 354 -13.16 -0.77 1.88
N LYS A 355 -11.96 -1.35 1.98
CA LYS A 355 -10.71 -0.61 2.25
C LYS A 355 -10.52 0.53 1.25
N ILE A 356 -10.68 0.23 -0.04
CA ILE A 356 -10.53 1.22 -1.12
C ILE A 356 -11.55 2.36 -0.95
N ALA A 357 -12.82 2.02 -0.75
CA ALA A 357 -13.88 3.01 -0.57
C ALA A 357 -13.60 3.92 0.64
N MET A 358 -13.18 3.33 1.77
CA MET A 358 -12.89 4.06 3.00
C MET A 358 -11.71 5.03 2.85
N GLN A 359 -10.66 4.64 2.13
CA GLN A 359 -9.54 5.54 1.85
C GLN A 359 -10.00 6.78 1.05
N PHE A 360 -10.86 6.63 0.05
CA PHE A 360 -11.43 7.77 -0.69
C PHE A 360 -12.44 8.59 0.13
N LEU A 361 -13.26 7.95 0.95
CA LEU A 361 -14.24 8.61 1.83
C LEU A 361 -13.56 9.63 2.76
N SER A 362 -12.42 9.28 3.35
CA SER A 362 -11.67 10.19 4.24
C SER A 362 -11.35 11.53 3.56
N ALA A 363 -10.89 11.51 2.30
CA ALA A 363 -10.58 12.70 1.51
C ALA A 363 -11.83 13.49 1.10
N ILE A 364 -12.92 12.78 0.77
CA ILE A 364 -14.20 13.41 0.44
C ILE A 364 -14.73 14.18 1.66
N PHE A 365 -14.74 13.57 2.84
CA PHE A 365 -15.17 14.23 4.08
C PHE A 365 -14.30 15.44 4.44
N ALA A 366 -12.98 15.35 4.26
CA ALA A 366 -12.10 16.51 4.45
C ALA A 366 -12.50 17.66 3.51
N SER A 367 -12.79 17.36 2.25
CA SER A 367 -13.14 18.34 1.22
C SER A 367 -14.49 19.03 1.45
N LEU A 368 -15.41 18.42 2.23
CA LEU A 368 -16.71 19.03 2.59
C LEU A 368 -16.57 20.37 3.31
N TRP A 369 -15.43 20.68 3.95
CA TRP A 369 -15.17 21.99 4.55
C TRP A 369 -15.25 23.15 3.55
N VAL A 370 -14.96 22.89 2.29
CA VAL A 370 -14.96 23.93 1.27
C VAL A 370 -16.38 24.23 0.81
N PHE A 371 -17.31 23.28 0.95
CA PHE A 371 -18.70 23.45 0.54
C PHE A 371 -19.44 24.34 1.54
N SER A 372 -19.86 25.51 1.06
CA SER A 372 -20.62 26.49 1.84
C SER A 372 -21.27 27.50 0.89
N GLU A 373 -22.34 28.16 1.34
CA GLU A 373 -23.00 29.22 0.58
C GLU A 373 -22.03 30.31 0.08
N LYS A 374 -21.04 30.68 0.91
CA LYS A 374 -20.00 31.66 0.54
C LYS A 374 -19.13 31.20 -0.61
N THR A 375 -18.86 29.90 -0.69
CA THR A 375 -18.08 29.29 -1.77
C THR A 375 -18.85 29.39 -3.08
N PHE A 376 -20.12 28.98 -3.08
CA PHE A 376 -20.96 29.08 -4.28
C PHE A 376 -21.14 30.53 -4.75
N LYS A 377 -21.32 31.48 -3.83
CA LYS A 377 -21.33 32.92 -4.18
C LYS A 377 -20.02 33.38 -4.82
N SER A 378 -18.86 32.87 -4.38
CA SER A 378 -17.57 33.20 -4.99
C SER A 378 -17.45 32.60 -6.39
N TRP A 379 -17.80 31.33 -6.54
CA TRP A 379 -17.77 30.65 -7.83
C TRP A 379 -18.74 31.30 -8.83
N ASN A 380 -19.92 31.74 -8.40
CA ASN A 380 -20.83 32.52 -9.25
C ASN A 380 -20.23 33.84 -9.72
N LYS A 381 -19.32 34.48 -8.96
CA LYS A 381 -18.62 35.68 -9.42
C LYS A 381 -17.54 35.36 -10.46
N VAL A 382 -16.87 34.22 -10.33
CA VAL A 382 -15.82 33.76 -11.25
C VAL A 382 -16.42 33.23 -12.56
N LEU A 383 -17.54 32.50 -12.48
CA LEU A 383 -18.21 31.87 -13.62
C LEU A 383 -19.17 32.81 -14.35
N LYS A 384 -19.51 33.98 -13.79
CA LYS A 384 -20.28 35.00 -14.52
C LYS A 384 -19.44 35.44 -15.72
N PRO A 385 -19.94 35.30 -16.96
CA PRO A 385 -19.17 35.64 -18.14
C PRO A 385 -18.87 37.14 -18.12
N VAL A 386 -17.61 37.50 -18.38
CA VAL A 386 -17.16 38.88 -18.56
C VAL A 386 -17.64 39.37 -19.93
N PHE A 387 -18.95 39.48 -20.14
CA PHE A 387 -19.51 40.30 -21.22
C PHE A 387 -19.68 41.72 -20.68
N ARG A 388 -18.57 42.42 -20.46
CA ARG A 388 -18.61 43.88 -20.36
C ARG A 388 -18.34 44.45 -21.74
N HIS A 389 -19.44 44.83 -22.39
CA HIS A 389 -19.48 45.70 -23.57
C HIS A 389 -18.46 46.83 -23.43
N LYS A 390 -17.46 46.85 -24.31
CA LYS A 390 -16.68 48.04 -24.59
C LYS A 390 -17.52 48.91 -25.55
N SER A 391 -18.55 49.56 -25.03
CA SER A 391 -19.28 50.61 -25.75
C SER A 391 -19.07 51.91 -25.00
N GLN A 392 -18.04 52.66 -25.40
CA GLN A 392 -17.95 54.12 -25.29
C GLN A 392 -16.67 54.60 -25.99
N THR A 393 -16.72 54.58 -27.32
CA THR A 393 -16.00 55.53 -28.18
C THR A 393 -16.92 55.84 -29.34
N VAL A 394 -17.86 56.76 -29.12
CA VAL A 394 -18.42 57.57 -30.19
C VAL A 394 -18.10 59.01 -29.83
N THR A 395 -17.07 59.49 -30.50
CA THR A 395 -16.71 60.89 -30.73
C THR A 395 -17.95 61.75 -30.95
N LYS A 396 -18.11 62.79 -30.14
CA LYS A 396 -18.85 63.99 -30.56
C LYS A 396 -17.83 65.00 -31.05
N VAL A 397 -17.92 65.28 -32.34
CA VAL A 397 -17.38 66.45 -33.04
C VAL A 397 -18.19 67.67 -32.62
#